data_AF-A0A497JKD4-F1
#
_entry.id   AF-A0A497JKD4-F1
#
_cell.length_a   1.000
_cell.length_b   1.000
_cell.length_c   1.000
_cell.angle_alpha   90.00
_cell.angle_beta   90.00
_cell.angle_gamma   90.00
#
_symmetry.space_group_name_H-M   'P 1'
#
loop_
_entity.id
_entity.type
_entity.pdbx_description
1 polymer ?
#
loop_
_entity_poly.entity_id
_entity_poly.type
_entity_poly.pdbx_seq_one_letter_code
_entity_poly.pdbx_strand_id
1 'polypeptide(L)'
;MCIEFEKEPKKKYVASSTSEEVLVYYKRIDKNDPNHFIVKGDEIAYIICPDGQEIPVTDPGTYKTLIKPVDVIWIRKIPTDIKVGVPKEATEIGIGFHAVIRLHPTNPSLIVQSVKRKNLGIGEVRDVLRNIAREAFQALINNMHGNIEEYRRLFNKKLNELLAATNLAGFTAVTSYIGFSYMCKPTELLEAGPP
;
A
#
# COMPACT_ATOMS: atom_id res chain seq x y z
N MET A 1 -8.44 13.04 25.67
CA MET A 1 -8.66 11.66 25.17
C MET A 1 -10.12 11.49 24.84
N CYS A 2 -10.48 11.28 23.57
CA CYS A 2 -11.89 11.22 23.13
C CYS A 2 -12.48 9.80 23.02
N ILE A 3 -11.69 8.77 23.33
CA ILE A 3 -12.08 7.35 23.26
C ILE A 3 -11.63 6.58 24.51
N GLU A 4 -12.25 5.43 24.77
CA GLU A 4 -11.88 4.47 25.82
C GLU A 4 -12.03 3.03 25.30
N PHE A 5 -11.16 2.12 25.74
CA PHE A 5 -11.29 0.69 25.40
C PHE A 5 -12.52 0.09 26.10
N GLU A 6 -13.31 -0.69 25.37
CA GLU A 6 -14.49 -1.35 25.89
C GLU A 6 -14.36 -2.87 25.76
N LYS A 7 -14.53 -3.57 26.88
CA LYS A 7 -14.35 -5.03 26.95
C LYS A 7 -15.45 -5.82 26.22
N GLU A 8 -16.65 -5.27 26.12
CA GLU A 8 -17.80 -5.95 25.52
C GLU A 8 -18.15 -5.38 24.15
N PRO A 9 -18.23 -6.21 23.10
CA PRO A 9 -18.63 -5.74 21.78
C PRO A 9 -20.10 -5.30 21.75
N LYS A 10 -20.37 -4.12 21.18
CA LYS A 10 -21.73 -3.61 21.00
C LYS A 10 -22.32 -4.02 19.66
N LYS A 11 -23.66 -4.03 19.57
CA LYS A 11 -24.39 -4.38 18.32
C LYS A 11 -24.29 -3.32 17.22
N LYS A 12 -24.02 -2.06 17.57
CA LYS A 12 -23.88 -0.94 16.62
C LYS A 12 -22.53 -0.27 16.82
N TYR A 13 -21.72 -0.26 15.77
CA TYR A 13 -20.38 0.30 15.76
C TYR A 13 -20.04 0.83 14.37
N VAL A 14 -19.06 1.72 14.32
CA VAL A 14 -18.35 2.11 13.11
C VAL A 14 -17.16 1.18 12.94
N ALA A 15 -17.00 0.63 11.75
CA ALA A 15 -15.83 -0.16 11.39
C ALA A 15 -15.29 0.28 10.04
N SER A 16 -14.08 -0.14 9.77
CA SER A 16 -13.50 -0.06 8.43
C SER A 16 -14.34 -0.84 7.41
N SER A 17 -14.45 -0.28 6.20
CA SER A 17 -14.89 -1.02 5.01
C SER A 17 -13.66 -1.48 4.20
N THR A 18 -12.67 -2.03 4.90
CA THR A 18 -11.44 -2.58 4.31
C THR A 18 -11.77 -3.90 3.60
N SER A 19 -12.38 -3.81 2.42
CA SER A 19 -12.33 -4.90 1.44
C SER A 19 -10.86 -5.23 1.12
N GLU A 20 -10.59 -6.42 0.58
CA GLU A 20 -9.23 -6.81 0.17
C GLU A 20 -8.57 -5.75 -0.74
N GLU A 21 -9.37 -4.95 -1.46
CA GLU A 21 -8.95 -3.89 -2.38
C GLU A 21 -8.63 -2.53 -1.75
N VAL A 22 -8.67 -2.37 -0.42
CA VAL A 22 -8.39 -1.08 0.27
C VAL A 22 -7.26 -1.23 1.29
N LEU A 23 -6.23 -0.38 1.18
CA LEU A 23 -5.09 -0.33 2.13
C LEU A 23 -5.30 0.68 3.25
N VAL A 24 -5.91 1.82 2.92
CA VAL A 24 -6.26 2.87 3.89
C VAL A 24 -7.72 3.23 3.69
N TYR A 25 -8.51 3.14 4.76
CA TYR A 25 -9.92 3.52 4.77
C TYR A 25 -10.09 4.75 5.66
N TYR A 26 -10.71 5.79 5.10
CA TYR A 26 -11.05 7.03 5.77
C TYR A 26 -12.57 7.12 5.88
N LYS A 27 -13.05 7.50 7.07
CA LYS A 27 -14.45 7.87 7.29
C LYS A 27 -14.53 9.13 8.13
N ARG A 28 -15.29 10.10 7.64
CA ARG A 28 -15.79 11.20 8.45
C ARG A 28 -16.92 10.72 9.34
N ILE A 29 -16.88 11.08 10.62
CA ILE A 29 -17.87 10.65 11.61
C ILE A 29 -18.96 11.70 11.77
N ASP A 30 -20.19 11.28 11.50
CA ASP A 30 -21.38 12.12 11.59
C ASP A 30 -22.06 12.00 12.95
N LYS A 31 -22.95 12.95 13.27
CA LYS A 31 -23.76 12.93 14.51
C LYS A 31 -24.65 11.69 14.65
N ASN A 32 -24.98 11.03 13.55
CA ASN A 32 -25.82 9.82 13.54
C ASN A 32 -25.03 8.51 13.63
N ASP A 33 -23.71 8.54 13.43
CA ASP A 33 -22.88 7.33 13.54
C ASP A 33 -22.90 6.77 14.98
N PRO A 34 -22.74 5.45 15.17
CA PRO A 34 -22.61 4.86 16.49
C PRO A 34 -21.45 5.45 17.32
N ASN A 35 -21.60 5.47 18.64
CA ASN A 35 -20.56 5.93 19.57
C ASN A 35 -19.51 4.84 19.89
N HIS A 36 -19.41 3.81 19.05
CA HIS A 36 -18.45 2.73 19.24
C HIS A 36 -17.71 2.49 17.93
N PHE A 37 -16.43 2.19 18.02
CA PHE A 37 -15.58 1.84 16.89
C PHE A 37 -15.03 0.44 17.08
N ILE A 38 -14.78 -0.26 15.98
CA ILE A 38 -14.01 -1.51 15.98
C ILE A 38 -12.70 -1.29 15.25
N VAL A 39 -11.63 -1.82 15.84
CA VAL A 39 -10.32 -1.98 15.22
C VAL A 39 -10.02 -3.47 15.13
N LYS A 40 -9.79 -3.98 13.92
CA LYS A 40 -9.49 -5.40 13.70
C LYS A 40 -8.01 -5.72 13.99
N GLY A 41 -7.69 -7.00 14.17
CA GLY A 41 -6.33 -7.46 14.47
C GLY A 41 -5.29 -7.03 13.43
N ASP A 42 -5.71 -6.95 12.18
CA ASP A 42 -4.93 -6.58 11.00
C ASP A 42 -4.98 -5.07 10.69
N GLU A 43 -5.45 -4.23 11.60
CA GLU A 43 -5.63 -2.79 11.37
C GLU A 43 -4.99 -1.92 12.45
N ILE A 44 -4.50 -0.75 12.07
CA ILE A 44 -4.24 0.38 12.96
C ILE A 44 -5.30 1.42 12.67
N ALA A 45 -5.94 1.98 13.70
CA ALA A 45 -6.83 3.12 13.52
C ALA A 45 -6.19 4.40 14.06
N TYR A 46 -6.41 5.52 13.39
CA TYR A 46 -6.11 6.86 13.87
C TYR A 46 -7.42 7.58 14.07
N ILE A 47 -7.69 7.97 15.31
CA ILE A 47 -8.91 8.66 15.69
C ILE A 47 -8.58 10.13 15.88
N ILE A 48 -9.25 10.98 15.10
CA ILE A 48 -9.03 12.42 15.11
C ILE A 48 -10.15 13.07 15.93
N CYS A 49 -9.79 13.53 17.13
CA CYS A 49 -10.70 14.19 18.05
C CYS A 49 -11.06 15.62 17.55
N PRO A 50 -12.16 16.23 18.04
CA PRO A 50 -12.57 17.58 17.62
C PRO A 50 -11.58 18.71 17.92
N ASP A 51 -10.73 18.53 18.92
CA ASP A 51 -9.64 19.45 19.27
C ASP A 51 -8.41 19.32 18.36
N GLY A 52 -8.45 18.41 17.38
CA GLY A 52 -7.35 18.12 16.47
C GLY A 52 -6.36 17.09 17.00
N GLN A 53 -6.56 16.53 18.20
CA GLN A 53 -5.71 15.46 18.71
C GLN A 53 -5.86 14.19 17.85
N GLU A 54 -4.73 13.65 17.40
CA GLU A 54 -4.68 12.35 16.71
C GLU A 54 -4.28 11.25 17.71
N ILE A 55 -5.14 10.25 17.87
CA ILE A 55 -4.93 9.13 18.79
C ILE A 55 -4.72 7.85 17.97
N PRO A 56 -3.50 7.27 17.95
CA PRO A 56 -3.28 5.97 17.34
C PRO A 56 -3.85 4.86 18.23
N VAL A 57 -4.55 3.91 17.61
CA VAL A 57 -5.15 2.74 18.23
C VAL A 57 -4.61 1.51 17.52
N THR A 58 -3.69 0.82 18.19
CA THR A 58 -2.99 -0.35 17.66
C THR A 58 -3.56 -1.66 18.18
N ASP A 59 -4.19 -1.66 19.35
CA ASP A 59 -4.78 -2.86 19.92
C ASP A 59 -6.12 -3.16 19.25
N PRO A 60 -6.39 -4.43 18.89
CA PRO A 60 -7.69 -4.78 18.37
C PRO A 60 -8.75 -4.78 19.46
N GLY A 61 -9.97 -4.37 19.11
CA GLY A 61 -11.08 -4.39 20.05
C GLY A 61 -12.18 -3.39 19.72
N THR A 62 -13.07 -3.22 20.69
CA THR A 62 -14.15 -2.23 20.63
C THR A 62 -13.75 -1.02 21.46
N TYR A 63 -13.99 0.18 20.93
CA TYR A 63 -13.66 1.43 21.58
C TYR A 63 -14.91 2.28 21.69
N LYS A 64 -15.23 2.73 22.90
CA LYS A 64 -16.32 3.67 23.14
C LYS A 64 -15.82 5.10 22.98
N THR A 65 -16.71 5.93 22.45
CA THR A 65 -16.49 7.35 22.23
C THR A 65 -16.94 8.14 23.43
N LEU A 66 -16.03 8.90 24.04
CA LEU A 66 -16.32 9.87 25.10
C LEU A 66 -16.76 11.21 24.51
N ILE A 67 -16.08 11.63 23.43
CA ILE A 67 -16.39 12.81 22.63
C ILE A 67 -16.33 12.39 21.17
N LYS A 68 -17.35 12.73 20.36
CA LYS A 68 -17.40 12.27 18.98
C LYS A 68 -16.17 12.73 18.18
N PRO A 69 -15.35 11.81 17.64
CA PRO A 69 -14.27 12.20 16.75
C PRO A 69 -14.86 12.80 15.46
N VAL A 70 -14.02 13.56 14.76
CA VAL A 70 -14.39 14.17 13.47
C VAL A 70 -14.13 13.16 12.36
N ASP A 71 -13.01 12.45 12.45
CA ASP A 71 -12.52 11.55 11.43
C ASP A 71 -11.92 10.30 12.07
N VAL A 72 -12.00 9.17 11.36
CA VAL A 72 -11.25 7.96 11.69
C VAL A 72 -10.59 7.41 10.43
N ILE A 73 -9.33 7.02 10.54
CA ILE A 73 -8.54 6.44 9.45
C ILE A 73 -8.05 5.06 9.89
N TRP A 74 -8.39 4.02 9.15
CA TRP A 74 -7.90 2.67 9.34
C TRP A 74 -6.83 2.35 8.30
N ILE A 75 -5.72 1.77 8.73
CA ILE A 75 -4.59 1.34 7.90
C ILE A 75 -4.43 -0.16 8.08
N ARG A 76 -4.41 -0.91 6.97
CA ARG A 76 -4.09 -2.35 7.00
C ARG A 76 -2.65 -2.55 7.45
N LYS A 77 -2.43 -3.34 8.51
CA LYS A 77 -1.12 -3.73 9.06
C LYS A 77 -0.40 -4.76 8.20
N ILE A 78 -1.16 -5.67 7.60
CA ILE A 78 -0.62 -6.81 6.87
C ILE A 78 0.05 -6.31 5.58
N PRO A 79 1.32 -6.68 5.33
CA PRO A 79 1.98 -6.35 4.09
C PRO A 79 1.21 -6.87 2.87
N THR A 80 1.07 -6.03 1.84
CA THR A 80 0.25 -6.38 0.66
C THR A 80 1.14 -6.48 -0.57
N ASP A 81 1.05 -7.61 -1.27
CA ASP A 81 1.78 -7.85 -2.52
C ASP A 81 1.03 -7.23 -3.69
N ILE A 82 1.68 -6.30 -4.39
CA ILE A 82 1.16 -5.64 -5.58
C ILE A 82 1.95 -6.08 -6.80
N LYS A 83 1.26 -6.71 -7.75
CA LYS A 83 1.84 -7.07 -9.05
C LYS A 83 1.78 -5.85 -9.97
N VAL A 84 2.93 -5.47 -10.50
CA VAL A 84 3.05 -4.41 -11.50
C VAL A 84 3.64 -4.97 -12.79
N GLY A 85 3.08 -4.54 -13.92
CA GLY A 85 3.61 -4.80 -15.25
C GLY A 85 3.80 -3.48 -15.97
N VAL A 86 4.98 -3.32 -16.56
CA VAL A 86 5.32 -2.18 -17.41
C VAL A 86 5.61 -2.73 -18.81
N PRO A 87 4.78 -2.37 -19.81
CA PRO A 87 4.95 -2.88 -21.16
C PRO A 87 6.16 -2.21 -21.83
N LYS A 88 6.71 -2.86 -22.86
CA LYS A 88 7.92 -2.40 -23.55
C LYS A 88 7.76 -1.00 -24.16
N GLU A 89 6.55 -0.69 -24.62
CA GLU A 89 6.18 0.59 -25.24
C GLU A 89 6.24 1.75 -24.22
N ALA A 90 6.12 1.46 -22.93
CA ALA A 90 6.24 2.45 -21.87
C ALA A 90 7.71 2.69 -21.44
N THR A 91 8.66 1.96 -22.04
CA THR A 91 10.09 2.12 -21.76
C THR A 91 10.81 2.65 -22.99
N GLU A 92 11.76 3.57 -22.80
CA GLU A 92 12.53 4.19 -23.90
C GLU A 92 13.45 3.22 -24.66
N ILE A 93 13.56 1.99 -24.18
CA ILE A 93 14.53 0.99 -24.65
C ILE A 93 13.88 -0.28 -25.20
N GLY A 94 12.54 -0.28 -25.30
CA GLY A 94 11.79 -1.38 -25.90
C GLY A 94 11.77 -2.66 -25.07
N ILE A 95 11.84 -2.55 -23.75
CA ILE A 95 11.93 -3.69 -22.82
C ILE A 95 10.83 -3.60 -21.77
N GLY A 96 9.95 -4.60 -21.77
CA GLY A 96 8.94 -4.73 -20.72
C GLY A 96 9.52 -5.35 -19.45
N PHE A 97 8.86 -5.14 -18.33
CA PHE A 97 9.16 -5.87 -17.10
C PHE A 97 7.93 -6.07 -16.24
N HIS A 98 7.98 -7.08 -15.38
CA HIS A 98 7.00 -7.36 -14.36
C HIS A 98 7.69 -7.47 -13.02
N ALA A 99 7.04 -6.96 -11.98
CA ALA A 99 7.56 -7.04 -10.62
C ALA A 99 6.45 -7.34 -9.61
N VAL A 100 6.82 -8.01 -8.54
CA VAL A 100 5.98 -8.20 -7.35
C VAL A 100 6.57 -7.33 -6.25
N ILE A 101 5.82 -6.32 -5.84
CA ILE A 101 6.23 -5.32 -4.86
C ILE A 101 5.37 -5.50 -3.61
N ARG A 102 6.00 -5.89 -2.50
CA ARG A 102 5.36 -5.97 -1.20
C ARG A 102 5.39 -4.60 -0.53
N LEU A 103 4.24 -4.06 -0.16
CA LEU A 103 4.15 -2.81 0.61
C LEU A 103 3.96 -3.10 2.09
N HIS A 104 4.84 -2.52 2.90
CA HIS A 104 4.81 -2.59 4.35
C HIS A 104 4.42 -1.22 4.93
N PRO A 105 3.40 -1.12 5.80
CA PRO A 105 3.02 0.13 6.46
C PRO A 105 3.98 0.44 7.63
N THR A 106 5.17 0.97 7.34
CA THR A 106 6.24 1.12 8.34
C THR A 106 6.14 2.39 9.18
N ASN A 107 5.49 3.44 8.67
CA ASN A 107 5.23 4.67 9.40
C ASN A 107 3.75 5.11 9.25
N PRO A 108 2.85 4.57 10.09
CA PRO A 108 1.42 4.85 10.00
C PRO A 108 1.05 6.33 10.15
N SER A 109 1.78 7.10 10.97
CA SER A 109 1.54 8.55 11.11
C SER A 109 1.84 9.30 9.81
N LEU A 110 2.92 8.93 9.12
CA LEU A 110 3.24 9.52 7.81
C LEU A 110 2.22 9.10 6.74
N ILE A 111 1.69 7.86 6.82
CA ILE A 111 0.61 7.39 5.95
C ILE A 111 -0.64 8.27 6.12
N VAL A 112 -1.06 8.54 7.37
CA VAL A 112 -2.21 9.42 7.65
C VAL A 112 -2.02 10.82 7.02
N GLN A 113 -0.82 11.38 7.14
CA GLN A 113 -0.49 12.69 6.58
C GLN A 113 -0.48 12.67 5.04
N SER A 114 0.03 11.61 4.42
CA SER A 114 0.19 11.50 2.97
C SER A 114 -1.13 11.26 2.23
N VAL A 115 -2.04 10.48 2.79
CA VAL A 115 -3.35 10.19 2.16
C VAL A 115 -4.35 11.36 2.25
N LYS A 116 -4.09 12.36 3.11
CA LYS A 116 -4.91 13.59 3.24
C LYS A 116 -6.42 13.32 3.36
N ARG A 117 -6.81 12.41 4.26
CA ARG A 117 -8.22 12.05 4.51
C ARG A 117 -8.94 11.48 3.28
N LYS A 118 -8.28 10.58 2.56
CA LYS A 118 -8.85 9.83 1.44
C LYS A 118 -8.65 8.34 1.62
N ASN A 119 -9.54 7.56 1.02
CA ASN A 119 -9.33 6.12 0.87
C ASN A 119 -8.17 5.90 -0.10
N LEU A 120 -7.35 4.90 0.18
CA LEU A 120 -6.27 4.46 -0.69
C LEU A 120 -6.57 3.01 -1.12
N GLY A 121 -7.03 2.86 -2.35
CA GLY A 121 -7.36 1.57 -2.96
C GLY A 121 -6.14 0.92 -3.62
N ILE A 122 -6.14 -0.41 -3.71
CA ILE A 122 -5.09 -1.19 -4.36
C ILE A 122 -4.92 -0.81 -5.84
N GLY A 123 -6.00 -0.45 -6.55
CA GLY A 123 -5.93 0.02 -7.93
C GLY A 123 -5.07 1.29 -8.09
N GLU A 124 -5.35 2.31 -7.28
CA GLU A 124 -4.56 3.56 -7.26
C GLU A 124 -3.11 3.30 -6.86
N VAL A 125 -2.90 2.49 -5.82
CA VAL A 125 -1.57 2.07 -5.36
C VAL A 125 -0.80 1.39 -6.49
N ARG A 126 -1.45 0.50 -7.24
CA ARG A 126 -0.84 -0.23 -8.37
C ARG A 126 -0.40 0.72 -9.48
N ASP A 127 -1.18 1.75 -9.79
CA ASP A 127 -0.83 2.74 -10.81
C ASP A 127 0.34 3.62 -10.37
N VAL A 128 0.35 4.08 -9.11
CA VAL A 128 1.49 4.80 -8.53
C VAL A 128 2.75 3.92 -8.57
N LEU A 129 2.66 2.68 -8.08
CA LEU A 129 3.77 1.73 -8.10
C LEU A 129 4.27 1.44 -9.50
N ARG A 130 3.39 1.27 -10.49
CA ARG A 130 3.78 1.06 -11.89
C ARG A 130 4.62 2.23 -12.41
N ASN A 131 4.20 3.46 -12.12
CA ASN A 131 4.90 4.66 -12.57
C ASN A 131 6.29 4.80 -11.94
N ILE A 132 6.39 4.66 -10.61
CA ILE A 132 7.68 4.76 -9.93
C ILE A 132 8.59 3.57 -10.25
N ALA A 133 8.04 2.38 -10.48
CA ALA A 133 8.81 1.21 -10.90
C ALA A 133 9.41 1.42 -12.29
N ARG A 134 8.63 2.00 -13.22
CA ARG A 134 9.11 2.37 -14.56
C ARG A 134 10.27 3.37 -14.48
N GLU A 135 10.11 4.41 -13.67
CA GLU A 135 11.16 5.42 -13.47
C GLU A 135 12.42 4.81 -12.82
N ALA A 136 12.26 3.99 -11.79
CA ALA A 136 13.37 3.27 -11.15
C ALA A 136 14.09 2.34 -12.14
N PHE A 137 13.36 1.67 -13.01
CA PHE A 137 13.90 0.82 -14.08
C PHE A 137 14.72 1.64 -15.08
N GLN A 138 14.17 2.74 -15.59
CA GLN A 138 14.86 3.61 -16.55
C GLN A 138 16.17 4.17 -15.95
N ALA A 139 16.15 4.56 -14.67
CA ALA A 139 17.33 5.07 -13.97
C ALA A 139 18.44 4.02 -13.79
N LEU A 140 18.12 2.73 -13.80
CA LEU A 140 19.03 1.62 -13.53
C LEU A 140 19.28 0.75 -14.75
N ILE A 141 18.90 1.22 -15.94
CA ILE A 141 18.98 0.47 -17.19
C ILE A 141 20.36 -0.16 -17.43
N ASN A 142 21.44 0.59 -17.19
CA ASN A 142 22.80 0.13 -17.42
C ASN A 142 23.23 -1.00 -16.46
N ASN A 143 22.46 -1.25 -15.39
CA ASN A 143 22.72 -2.29 -14.39
C ASN A 143 21.96 -3.59 -14.67
N MET A 144 21.08 -3.65 -15.66
CA MET A 144 20.20 -4.82 -15.91
C MET A 144 20.93 -6.09 -16.32
N HIS A 145 22.09 -5.97 -16.97
CA HIS A 145 22.88 -7.11 -17.46
C HIS A 145 23.76 -7.75 -16.38
N GLY A 146 23.78 -7.18 -15.18
CA GLY A 146 24.54 -7.69 -14.04
C GLY A 146 23.83 -8.79 -13.27
N ASN A 147 24.28 -9.01 -12.03
CA ASN A 147 23.63 -9.93 -11.11
C ASN A 147 22.21 -9.45 -10.77
N ILE A 148 21.20 -10.29 -11.01
CA ILE A 148 19.78 -9.97 -10.76
C ILE A 148 19.50 -9.58 -9.31
N GLU A 149 20.23 -10.15 -8.35
CA GLU A 149 20.10 -9.83 -6.93
C GLU A 149 20.61 -8.43 -6.61
N GLU A 150 21.74 -8.06 -7.22
CA GLU A 150 22.30 -6.72 -7.09
C GLU A 150 21.39 -5.68 -7.77
N TYR A 151 20.88 -6.01 -8.96
CA TYR A 151 19.89 -5.17 -9.64
C TYR A 151 18.66 -4.96 -8.77
N ARG A 152 18.09 -6.03 -8.21
CA ARG A 152 16.92 -5.94 -7.33
C ARG A 152 17.19 -5.08 -6.09
N ARG A 153 18.40 -5.13 -5.53
CA ARG A 153 18.81 -4.27 -4.41
C ARG A 153 18.84 -2.79 -4.80
N LEU A 154 19.46 -2.46 -5.94
CA LEU A 154 19.50 -1.10 -6.47
C LEU A 154 18.09 -0.59 -6.82
N PHE A 155 17.29 -1.44 -7.47
CA PHE A 155 15.91 -1.17 -7.82
C PHE A 155 15.07 -0.89 -6.59
N ASN A 156 15.17 -1.71 -5.54
CA ASN A 156 14.49 -1.46 -4.26
C ASN A 156 14.89 -0.14 -3.63
N LYS A 157 16.18 0.20 -3.64
CA LYS A 157 16.64 1.50 -3.12
C LYS A 157 15.98 2.64 -3.90
N LYS A 158 16.07 2.60 -5.24
CA LYS A 158 15.54 3.66 -6.10
C LYS A 158 14.01 3.78 -6.01
N LEU A 159 13.33 2.64 -5.95
CA LEU A 159 11.88 2.55 -5.78
C LEU A 159 11.43 3.25 -4.49
N ASN A 160 12.10 3.00 -3.36
CA ASN A 160 11.74 3.64 -2.08
C ASN A 160 12.09 5.13 -2.04
N GLU A 161 13.17 5.57 -2.70
CA GLU A 161 13.47 7.00 -2.88
C GLU A 161 12.32 7.73 -3.58
N LEU A 162 11.79 7.15 -4.66
CA LEU A 162 10.67 7.70 -5.42
C LEU A 162 9.34 7.59 -4.64
N LEU A 163 9.11 6.46 -3.97
CA LEU A 163 7.90 6.20 -3.18
C LEU A 163 7.68 7.28 -2.11
N ALA A 164 8.74 7.75 -1.47
CA ALA A 164 8.69 8.77 -0.42
C ALA A 164 8.09 10.12 -0.88
N ALA A 165 8.12 10.42 -2.19
CA ALA A 165 7.54 11.64 -2.76
C ALA A 165 6.07 11.49 -3.18
N THR A 166 5.47 10.31 -3.00
CA THR A 166 4.09 9.98 -3.40
C THR A 166 3.12 10.01 -2.22
N ASN A 167 1.83 9.78 -2.50
CA ASN A 167 0.82 9.50 -1.47
C ASN A 167 0.99 8.14 -0.78
N LEU A 168 2.00 7.36 -1.16
CA LEU A 168 2.44 6.14 -0.47
C LEU A 168 3.59 6.41 0.51
N ALA A 169 3.89 7.68 0.81
CA ALA A 169 4.84 8.04 1.85
C ALA A 169 4.41 7.40 3.19
N GLY A 170 5.37 6.79 3.88
CA GLY A 170 5.15 6.01 5.10
C GLY A 170 4.97 4.51 4.88
N PHE A 171 4.83 4.07 3.62
CA PHE A 171 5.05 2.67 3.24
C PHE A 171 6.52 2.43 2.88
N THR A 172 6.95 1.17 3.02
CA THR A 172 8.21 0.67 2.47
C THR A 172 7.91 -0.40 1.43
N ALA A 173 8.48 -0.25 0.24
CA ALA A 173 8.33 -1.20 -0.86
C ALA A 173 9.49 -2.21 -0.88
N VAL A 174 9.17 -3.49 -0.96
CA VAL A 174 10.15 -4.57 -1.12
C VAL A 174 9.79 -5.37 -2.36
N THR A 175 10.60 -5.25 -3.40
CA THR A 175 10.47 -6.04 -4.61
C THR A 175 10.96 -7.45 -4.31
N SER A 176 10.03 -8.41 -4.29
CA SER A 176 10.33 -9.83 -4.09
C SER A 176 10.75 -10.51 -5.39
N TYR A 177 10.23 -10.02 -6.51
CA TYR A 177 10.53 -10.55 -7.83
C TYR A 177 10.53 -9.43 -8.87
N ILE A 178 11.48 -9.50 -9.81
CA ILE A 178 11.51 -8.68 -11.01
C ILE A 178 11.94 -9.59 -12.17
N GLY A 179 11.16 -9.57 -13.24
CA GLY A 179 11.45 -10.29 -14.46
C GLY A 179 11.31 -9.35 -15.65
N PHE A 180 12.15 -9.56 -16.65
CA PHE A 180 12.19 -8.71 -17.81
C PHE A 180 11.69 -9.44 -19.05
N SER A 181 10.83 -8.78 -19.81
CA SER A 181 10.25 -9.27 -21.05
C SER A 181 11.20 -8.99 -22.22
N TYR A 182 12.42 -9.55 -22.16
CA TYR A 182 13.28 -9.76 -23.34
C TYR A 182 13.08 -11.16 -23.93
N MET A 183 12.51 -12.07 -23.15
CA MET A 183 12.66 -13.52 -23.31
C MET A 183 11.46 -14.18 -24.00
N CYS A 184 11.11 -13.67 -25.17
CA CYS A 184 10.61 -14.56 -26.22
C CYS A 184 11.64 -14.50 -27.34
N LYS A 185 12.65 -15.38 -27.28
CA LYS A 185 13.28 -15.80 -28.52
C LYS A 185 12.19 -16.58 -29.27
N PRO A 186 11.78 -16.16 -30.48
CA PRO A 186 10.77 -16.88 -31.26
C PRO A 186 11.14 -18.34 -31.60
N THR A 187 12.39 -18.74 -31.32
CA THR A 187 12.92 -20.06 -31.68
C THR A 187 12.52 -21.21 -30.75
N GLU A 188 12.04 -20.97 -29.53
CA GLU A 188 11.65 -22.09 -28.63
C GLU A 188 10.21 -22.59 -28.83
N LEU A 189 9.39 -21.90 -29.63
CA LEU A 189 8.03 -22.34 -29.98
C LEU A 189 7.96 -23.16 -31.29
N LEU A 190 9.07 -23.29 -32.04
CA LEU A 190 9.13 -23.97 -33.33
C LEU A 190 9.87 -25.32 -33.29
N GLU A 191 10.51 -25.69 -32.18
CA GLU A 191 11.21 -26.98 -32.02
C GLU A 191 10.44 -28.03 -31.20
N ALA A 192 9.17 -27.77 -30.86
CA ALA A 192 8.26 -28.82 -30.39
C ALA A 192 7.56 -29.49 -31.59
N GLY A 193 8.35 -30.07 -32.49
CA GLY A 193 7.84 -31.06 -33.43
C GLY A 193 7.52 -32.38 -32.69
N PRO A 194 6.40 -33.05 -32.97
CA PRO A 194 6.05 -34.29 -32.27
C PRO A 194 7.01 -35.44 -32.62
N PRO A 195 7.19 -36.42 -31.72
CA PRO A 195 8.01 -37.61 -31.97
C PRO A 195 7.44 -38.52 -33.05
#